data_AF-A0A8H5G5Z2-F1
#
_entry.id   AF-A0A8H5G5Z2-F1
#
_cell.length_a   1.000
_cell.length_b   1.000
_cell.length_c   1.000
_cell.angle_alpha   90.00
_cell.angle_beta   90.00
_cell.angle_gamma   90.00
#
_symmetry.space_group_name_H-M   'P 1'
#
loop_
_entity.id
_entity.type
_entity.pdbx_description
1 polymer ?
#
loop_
_entity_poly.entity_id
_entity_poly.type
_entity_poly.pdbx_seq_one_letter_code
_entity_poly.pdbx_strand_id
1 'polypeptide(L)'
;MSFGRHHLLGLAPKLRQASVSPSIIHRSISSSCCSHAEHKPTEHKPTEPEKPNYHHNEPLYSDMKLLHDRKGPQLPLYTDRSKDLERYKKGPGALDKAVHVFFLTEIFRGMWIVVENFFRPPYTIMYPFEKGPLSPRFRGEHALRRYPNGEERCIACKLCEAICPAQAITIESEARMDGSRRTTRYDIDMTKCIYCGFCQEACPVDAIVETQNQEFSTETREELLYNKEKLLANGDRAEAEIAANLHADHVYR
;
A
#
# COMPACT_ATOMS: atom_id res chain seq x y z
N MET A 1 -78.93 9.83 6.61
CA MET A 1 -78.72 10.44 5.27
C MET A 1 -77.36 11.12 5.31
N SER A 2 -76.28 10.37 5.11
CA SER A 2 -75.57 10.18 3.83
C SER A 2 -74.92 11.47 3.33
N PHE A 3 -73.60 11.61 3.55
CA PHE A 3 -72.65 12.06 2.53
C PHE A 3 -71.28 11.43 2.82
N GLY A 4 -71.04 10.28 2.19
CA GLY A 4 -69.73 9.63 2.14
C GLY A 4 -68.79 10.41 1.21
N ARG A 5 -67.55 10.60 1.67
CA ARG A 5 -66.47 11.21 0.88
C ARG A 5 -65.61 10.09 0.30
N HIS A 6 -65.41 10.15 -1.01
CA HIS A 6 -64.81 9.13 -1.84
C HIS A 6 -63.33 8.83 -1.52
N HIS A 7 -62.99 7.55 -1.63
CA HIS A 7 -61.66 6.96 -1.72
C HIS A 7 -60.79 7.63 -2.81
N LEU A 8 -59.57 8.01 -2.46
CA LEU A 8 -58.43 8.03 -3.38
C LEU A 8 -57.23 7.36 -2.69
N LEU A 9 -57.06 6.08 -3.00
CA LEU A 9 -55.87 5.28 -2.72
C LEU A 9 -54.78 5.68 -3.71
N GLY A 10 -53.71 6.32 -3.21
CA GLY A 10 -52.48 6.54 -3.95
C GLY A 10 -51.64 5.27 -3.98
N LEU A 11 -51.52 4.67 -5.16
CA LEU A 11 -50.74 3.49 -5.46
C LEU A 11 -49.23 3.79 -5.37
N ALA A 12 -48.52 3.01 -4.55
CA ALA A 12 -47.06 2.90 -4.59
C ALA A 12 -46.62 2.06 -5.80
N PRO A 13 -45.57 2.45 -6.55
CA PRO A 13 -45.04 1.62 -7.63
C PRO A 13 -44.23 0.43 -7.07
N LYS A 14 -44.75 -0.79 -7.29
CA LYS A 14 -44.07 -2.07 -7.09
C LYS A 14 -42.81 -2.15 -7.96
N LEU A 15 -41.63 -2.17 -7.34
CA LEU A 15 -40.39 -2.63 -7.98
C LEU A 15 -40.49 -4.13 -8.25
N ARG A 16 -40.50 -4.52 -9.53
CA ARG A 16 -40.38 -5.92 -9.97
C ARG A 16 -38.95 -6.39 -9.67
N GLN A 17 -38.83 -7.37 -8.77
CA GLN A 17 -37.64 -8.22 -8.68
C GLN A 17 -37.58 -9.11 -9.93
N ALA A 18 -36.55 -8.94 -10.74
CA ALA A 18 -36.19 -9.89 -11.79
C ALA A 18 -35.09 -10.80 -11.22
N SER A 19 -35.48 -12.03 -10.90
CA SER A 19 -34.58 -13.15 -10.65
C SER A 19 -33.82 -13.50 -11.92
N VAL A 20 -32.49 -13.33 -11.92
CA VAL A 20 -31.63 -13.86 -12.97
C VAL A 20 -30.84 -15.01 -12.38
N SER A 21 -31.18 -16.22 -12.82
CA SER A 21 -30.45 -17.47 -12.59
C SER A 21 -29.16 -17.48 -13.41
N PRO A 22 -28.06 -18.08 -12.90
CA PRO A 22 -26.80 -18.11 -13.64
C PRO A 22 -26.82 -19.26 -14.65
N SER A 23 -26.96 -18.92 -15.94
CA SER A 23 -26.68 -19.84 -17.04
C SER A 23 -25.17 -19.97 -17.24
N ILE A 24 -24.67 -21.17 -16.96
CA ILE A 24 -23.30 -21.62 -17.24
C ILE A 24 -23.05 -21.50 -18.75
N ILE A 25 -22.20 -20.56 -19.16
CA ILE A 25 -21.61 -20.54 -20.50
C ILE A 25 -20.14 -20.94 -20.35
N HIS A 26 -19.87 -22.18 -20.73
CA HIS A 26 -18.53 -22.74 -20.87
C HIS A 26 -17.83 -22.02 -22.03
N ARG A 27 -17.02 -21.00 -21.76
CA ARG A 27 -16.06 -20.48 -22.76
C ARG A 27 -14.77 -21.26 -22.62
N SER A 28 -14.50 -22.08 -23.64
CA SER A 28 -13.24 -22.76 -23.92
C SER A 28 -12.07 -21.79 -23.80
N ILE A 29 -11.23 -21.99 -22.78
CA ILE A 29 -9.96 -21.30 -22.61
C ILE A 29 -9.02 -21.85 -23.69
N SER A 30 -8.82 -21.09 -24.76
CA SER A 30 -7.71 -21.29 -25.68
C SER A 30 -6.42 -20.92 -24.96
N SER A 31 -5.57 -21.92 -24.76
CA SER A 31 -4.23 -21.84 -24.20
C SER A 31 -3.37 -20.77 -24.89
N SER A 32 -3.17 -19.62 -24.22
CA SER A 32 -2.02 -18.75 -24.48
C SER A 32 -1.11 -18.82 -23.25
N CYS A 33 0.10 -19.32 -23.47
CA CYS A 33 1.14 -19.54 -22.46
C CYS A 33 1.44 -18.26 -21.66
N CYS A 34 0.98 -18.21 -20.42
CA CYS A 34 1.62 -17.44 -19.35
C CYS A 34 2.22 -18.44 -18.37
N SER A 35 3.54 -18.53 -18.37
CA SER A 35 4.30 -19.45 -17.54
C SER A 35 4.14 -19.09 -16.06
N HIS A 36 3.48 -19.95 -15.31
CA HIS A 36 3.51 -19.97 -13.86
C HIS A 36 4.93 -20.33 -13.39
N ALA A 37 5.55 -19.47 -12.58
CA ALA A 37 6.74 -19.82 -11.82
C ALA A 37 6.29 -20.57 -10.56
N GLU A 38 6.49 -21.89 -10.53
CA GLU A 38 6.25 -22.72 -9.35
C GLU A 38 7.34 -22.44 -8.29
N HIS A 39 6.93 -21.94 -7.13
CA HIS A 39 7.79 -21.87 -5.94
C HIS A 39 7.87 -23.26 -5.28
N LYS A 40 9.07 -23.83 -5.25
CA LYS A 40 9.37 -25.07 -4.51
C LYS A 40 9.78 -24.70 -3.07
N PRO A 41 9.18 -25.29 -2.02
CA PRO A 41 9.58 -25.01 -0.64
C PRO A 41 10.89 -25.76 -0.32
N THR A 42 11.92 -25.02 0.11
CA THR A 42 13.14 -25.60 0.68
C THR A 42 13.08 -25.51 2.20
N GLU A 43 13.10 -26.66 2.87
CA GLU A 43 13.23 -26.78 4.33
C GLU A 43 14.56 -26.15 4.80
N HIS A 44 14.48 -25.13 5.65
CA HIS A 44 15.63 -24.61 6.39
C HIS A 44 15.60 -25.12 7.84
N LYS A 45 16.68 -25.77 8.26
CA LYS A 45 16.90 -26.28 9.62
C LYS A 45 17.43 -25.15 10.52
N PRO A 46 17.03 -25.02 11.80
CA PRO A 46 17.44 -23.90 12.66
C PRO A 46 18.85 -24.10 13.21
N THR A 47 19.67 -23.05 13.24
CA THR A 47 20.91 -22.98 14.03
C THR A 47 20.72 -21.98 15.18
N GLU A 48 21.22 -22.36 16.36
CA GLU A 48 21.07 -21.69 17.66
C GLU A 48 21.68 -20.27 17.74
N PRO A 49 21.27 -19.43 18.72
CA PRO A 49 21.69 -18.03 18.81
C PRO A 49 22.96 -17.84 19.65
N GLU A 50 23.96 -17.15 19.10
CA GLU A 50 25.12 -16.66 19.85
C GLU A 50 24.85 -15.24 20.38
N LYS A 51 25.17 -15.00 21.66
CA LYS A 51 24.87 -13.76 22.43
C LYS A 51 25.81 -12.59 22.05
N PRO A 52 25.42 -11.33 22.28
CA PRO A 52 26.24 -10.18 21.91
C PRO A 52 27.26 -9.85 23.03
N ASN A 53 28.52 -9.61 22.65
CA ASN A 53 29.50 -8.95 23.51
C ASN A 53 29.78 -7.55 22.97
N TYR A 54 29.45 -6.55 23.77
CA TYR A 54 29.91 -5.18 23.60
C TYR A 54 31.33 -5.05 24.13
N HIS A 55 32.27 -4.62 23.29
CA HIS A 55 33.50 -3.99 23.75
C HIS A 55 33.79 -2.71 22.98
N HIS A 56 34.36 -1.78 23.73
CA HIS A 56 34.45 -0.34 23.52
C HIS A 56 35.42 0.10 22.42
N ASN A 57 35.03 1.21 21.78
CA ASN A 57 35.83 2.30 21.19
C ASN A 57 37.33 2.05 20.95
N GLU A 58 37.74 2.07 19.68
CA GLU A 58 38.94 2.79 19.17
C GLU A 58 38.85 2.98 17.64
N PRO A 59 39.58 3.95 17.05
CA PRO A 59 39.05 4.78 15.97
C PRO A 59 39.23 4.22 14.55
N LEU A 60 38.24 4.58 13.72
CA LEU A 60 38.29 4.73 12.25
C LEU A 60 39.72 4.92 11.71
N TYR A 61 40.27 3.89 11.04
CA TYR A 61 41.09 3.98 9.80
C TYR A 61 42.02 2.76 9.61
N SER A 62 41.49 1.55 9.45
CA SER A 62 42.32 0.42 8.95
C SER A 62 41.59 -0.64 8.12
N ASP A 63 40.26 -0.74 8.18
CA ASP A 63 39.57 -1.95 7.68
C ASP A 63 38.92 -1.80 6.30
N MET A 64 39.31 -0.80 5.52
CA MET A 64 38.83 -0.61 4.15
C MET A 64 39.59 -1.48 3.12
N LYS A 65 40.12 -2.64 3.52
CA LYS A 65 40.92 -3.52 2.64
C LYS A 65 40.36 -4.93 2.45
N LEU A 66 39.17 -5.25 2.97
CA LEU A 66 38.57 -6.60 2.89
C LEU A 66 37.24 -6.70 2.13
N LEU A 67 36.86 -5.69 1.34
CA LEU A 67 35.58 -5.68 0.59
C LEU A 67 35.73 -5.60 -0.94
N HIS A 68 36.84 -6.06 -1.52
CA HIS A 68 37.01 -6.08 -2.98
C HIS A 68 36.65 -7.39 -3.69
N ASP A 69 36.08 -8.38 -2.99
CA ASP A 69 35.80 -9.72 -3.58
C ASP A 69 34.30 -10.07 -3.71
N ARG A 70 33.43 -9.06 -3.87
CA ARG A 70 32.07 -9.30 -4.39
C ARG A 70 31.97 -8.78 -5.82
N LYS A 71 32.00 -9.71 -6.78
CA LYS A 71 31.66 -9.49 -8.20
C LYS A 71 30.15 -9.21 -8.34
N GLY A 72 29.69 -8.04 -7.89
CA GLY A 72 28.46 -7.44 -8.38
C GLY A 72 28.75 -6.63 -9.66
N PRO A 73 27.76 -6.41 -10.55
CA PRO A 73 27.94 -5.47 -11.65
C PRO A 73 28.04 -4.06 -11.02
N GLN A 74 29.27 -3.56 -10.91
CA GLN A 74 29.52 -2.18 -10.52
C GLN A 74 28.90 -1.29 -11.59
N LEU A 75 27.88 -0.49 -11.25
CA LEU A 75 27.55 0.67 -12.07
C LEU A 75 28.84 1.49 -12.20
N PRO A 76 29.24 1.90 -13.42
CA PRO A 76 30.52 2.53 -13.59
C PRO A 76 30.50 3.90 -12.93
N LEU A 77 31.05 3.95 -11.71
CA LEU A 77 31.52 5.18 -11.10
C LEU A 77 32.58 5.78 -12.03
N TYR A 78 32.55 7.11 -12.14
CA TYR A 78 33.44 7.98 -12.91
C TYR A 78 34.92 7.83 -12.47
N THR A 79 35.54 6.68 -12.75
CA THR A 79 36.90 6.38 -12.32
C THR A 79 37.57 5.40 -13.27
N ASP A 80 37.74 5.76 -14.54
CA ASP A 80 38.92 5.33 -15.31
C ASP A 80 39.17 6.24 -16.52
N ARG A 81 39.80 7.40 -16.27
CA ARG A 81 40.21 8.36 -17.32
C ARG A 81 41.05 7.72 -18.43
N SER A 82 41.70 6.58 -18.15
CA SER A 82 42.51 5.84 -19.11
C SER A 82 41.66 5.05 -20.13
N LYS A 83 40.59 4.36 -19.67
CA LYS A 83 39.67 3.59 -20.53
C LYS A 83 38.80 4.49 -21.41
N ASP A 84 38.43 5.67 -20.91
CA ASP A 84 37.70 6.67 -21.69
C ASP A 84 38.59 7.27 -22.81
N LEU A 85 39.90 7.45 -22.54
CA LEU A 85 40.87 7.89 -23.55
C LEU A 85 41.13 6.83 -24.62
N GLU A 86 41.23 5.56 -24.23
CA GLU A 86 41.39 4.44 -25.18
C GLU A 86 40.17 4.29 -26.11
N ARG A 87 38.96 4.52 -25.59
CA ARG A 87 37.72 4.53 -26.37
C ARG A 87 37.68 5.65 -27.42
N TYR A 88 38.35 6.78 -27.17
CA TYR A 88 38.50 7.88 -28.12
C TYR A 88 39.67 7.67 -29.11
N LYS A 89 40.74 6.98 -28.68
CA LYS A 89 41.93 6.66 -29.48
C LYS A 89 41.69 5.55 -30.51
N LYS A 90 40.77 4.62 -30.23
CA LYS A 90 40.21 3.63 -31.18
C LYS A 90 38.82 4.06 -31.70
N GLY A 91 38.53 5.36 -31.68
CA GLY A 91 37.26 5.88 -32.15
C GLY A 91 37.11 5.80 -33.68
N PRO A 92 35.87 5.90 -34.19
CA PRO A 92 35.61 5.97 -35.62
C PRO A 92 36.35 7.17 -36.25
N GLY A 93 36.70 7.05 -37.53
CA GLY A 93 37.50 8.06 -38.22
C GLY A 93 36.81 9.43 -38.19
N ALA A 94 37.57 10.51 -38.44
CA ALA A 94 36.99 11.85 -38.50
C ALA A 94 35.87 11.95 -39.57
N LEU A 95 35.99 11.17 -40.65
CA LEU A 95 34.97 11.06 -41.69
C LEU A 95 33.70 10.35 -41.19
N ASP A 96 33.81 9.24 -40.47
CA ASP A 96 32.64 8.54 -39.90
C ASP A 96 31.87 9.45 -38.93
N LYS A 97 32.59 10.20 -38.09
CA LYS A 97 31.98 11.17 -37.17
C LYS A 97 31.28 12.30 -37.94
N ALA A 98 31.90 12.81 -39.01
CA ALA A 98 31.27 13.81 -39.87
C ALA A 98 29.99 13.26 -40.52
N VAL A 99 30.02 12.02 -41.03
CA VAL A 99 28.83 11.35 -41.61
C VAL A 99 27.71 11.23 -40.58
N HIS A 100 28.00 10.76 -39.36
CA HIS A 100 27.00 10.65 -38.31
C HIS A 100 26.40 12.01 -37.90
N VAL A 101 27.20 13.08 -37.90
CA VAL A 101 26.74 14.44 -37.58
C VAL A 101 25.95 15.07 -38.74
N PHE A 102 26.40 14.93 -39.98
CA PHE A 102 25.72 15.48 -41.16
C PHE A 102 24.44 14.73 -41.51
N PHE A 103 24.43 13.40 -41.40
CA PHE A 103 23.26 12.56 -41.68
C PHE A 103 22.41 12.27 -40.44
N LEU A 104 22.77 12.84 -39.28
CA LEU A 104 22.00 12.78 -38.03
C LEU A 104 21.51 11.35 -37.68
N THR A 105 22.34 10.35 -37.95
CA THR A 105 21.94 8.93 -37.82
C THR A 105 21.53 8.56 -36.40
N GLU A 106 22.13 9.22 -35.40
CA GLU A 106 21.76 9.09 -33.99
C GLU A 106 20.34 9.59 -33.71
N ILE A 107 19.90 10.66 -34.39
CA ILE A 107 18.52 11.16 -34.29
C ILE A 107 17.55 10.15 -34.91
N PHE A 108 17.88 9.58 -36.07
CA PHE A 108 17.04 8.56 -36.70
C PHE A 108 16.93 7.29 -35.86
N ARG A 109 18.03 6.85 -35.24
CA ARG A 109 18.02 5.73 -34.29
C ARG A 109 17.12 6.03 -33.09
N GLY A 110 17.16 7.25 -32.54
CA GLY A 110 16.26 7.69 -31.48
C GLY A 110 14.79 7.74 -31.93
N MET A 111 14.53 8.28 -33.12
CA MET A 111 13.20 8.35 -33.72
C MET A 111 12.60 6.96 -33.92
N TRP A 112 13.40 5.98 -34.34
CA TRP A 112 12.95 4.60 -34.52
C TRP A 112 12.42 3.98 -33.21
N ILE A 113 13.10 4.22 -32.08
CA ILE A 113 12.66 3.74 -30.76
C ILE A 113 11.32 4.40 -30.37
N VAL A 114 11.15 5.69 -30.68
CA VAL A 114 9.89 6.40 -30.42
C VAL A 114 8.75 5.83 -31.27
N VAL A 115 9.01 5.55 -32.56
CA VAL A 115 8.03 4.90 -33.45
C VAL A 115 7.65 3.52 -32.93
N GLU A 116 8.62 2.73 -32.47
CA GLU A 116 8.36 1.42 -31.87
C GLU A 116 7.48 1.52 -30.61
N ASN A 117 7.74 2.52 -29.75
CA ASN A 117 6.91 2.78 -28.57
C ASN A 117 5.51 3.30 -28.91
N PHE A 118 5.35 4.05 -30.00
CA PHE A 118 4.05 4.55 -30.44
C PHE A 118 3.07 3.42 -30.82
N PHE A 119 3.58 2.30 -31.35
CA PHE A 119 2.77 1.15 -31.71
C PHE A 119 2.54 0.15 -30.56
N ARG A 120 3.13 0.37 -29.38
CA ARG A 120 2.83 -0.45 -28.19
C ARG A 120 1.49 -0.02 -27.59
N PRO A 121 0.68 -0.96 -27.06
CA PRO A 121 -0.53 -0.60 -26.33
C PRO A 121 -0.19 0.25 -25.10
N PRO A 122 -1.02 1.25 -24.74
CA PRO A 122 -0.76 2.09 -23.57
C PRO A 122 -0.96 1.31 -22.27
N TYR A 123 -0.15 1.61 -21.25
CA TYR A 123 -0.26 1.03 -19.90
C TYR A 123 -1.30 1.73 -19.01
N THR A 124 -2.08 2.67 -19.56
CA THR A 124 -3.02 3.50 -18.81
C THR A 124 -4.25 2.68 -18.39
N ILE A 125 -4.55 2.67 -17.09
CA ILE A 125 -5.83 2.19 -16.56
C ILE A 125 -6.88 3.31 -16.58
N MET A 126 -8.15 2.95 -16.78
CA MET A 126 -9.23 3.93 -16.85
C MET A 126 -9.79 4.27 -15.46
N TYR A 127 -9.02 5.03 -14.67
CA TYR A 127 -9.49 5.57 -13.40
C TYR A 127 -10.63 6.57 -13.66
N PRO A 128 -11.79 6.51 -12.96
CA PRO A 128 -12.10 5.77 -11.72
C PRO A 128 -12.81 4.41 -11.89
N PHE A 129 -13.07 3.96 -13.12
CA PHE A 129 -13.80 2.72 -13.38
C PHE A 129 -12.96 1.47 -13.14
N GLU A 130 -11.65 1.57 -13.39
CA GLU A 130 -10.66 0.54 -13.11
C GLU A 130 -9.65 1.09 -12.10
N LYS A 131 -9.45 0.37 -11.00
CA LYS A 131 -8.46 0.70 -9.96
C LYS A 131 -7.28 -0.26 -10.02
N GLY A 132 -6.10 0.21 -9.63
CA GLY A 132 -4.92 -0.65 -9.50
C GLY A 132 -5.15 -1.76 -8.48
N PRO A 133 -4.49 -2.93 -8.62
CA PRO A 133 -4.60 -4.00 -7.63
C PRO A 133 -3.95 -3.58 -6.30
N LEU A 134 -4.65 -3.72 -5.19
CA LEU A 134 -4.13 -3.49 -3.84
C LEU A 134 -3.78 -4.81 -3.15
N SER A 135 -2.70 -4.82 -2.37
CA SER A 135 -2.38 -5.94 -1.49
C SER A 135 -3.23 -5.90 -0.21
N PRO A 136 -3.47 -7.04 0.46
CA PRO A 136 -4.16 -7.06 1.78
C PRO A 136 -3.44 -6.27 2.88
N ARG A 137 -2.15 -6.00 2.71
CA ARG A 137 -1.29 -5.24 3.65
C ARG A 137 -1.23 -3.75 3.36
N PHE A 138 -2.07 -3.26 2.44
CA PHE A 138 -2.10 -1.86 2.12
C PHE A 138 -2.51 -1.02 3.34
N ARG A 139 -1.91 0.16 3.46
CA ARG A 139 -2.09 1.09 4.58
C ARG A 139 -2.79 2.36 4.10
N GLY A 140 -4.02 2.56 4.53
CA GLY A 140 -4.88 3.69 4.15
C GLY A 140 -5.52 4.38 5.35
N GLU A 141 -6.80 4.72 5.23
CA GLU A 141 -7.57 5.43 6.26
C GLU A 141 -7.63 4.62 7.56
N HIS A 142 -7.49 5.29 8.71
CA HIS A 142 -7.53 4.61 10.00
C HIS A 142 -8.97 4.31 10.41
N ALA A 143 -9.17 3.17 11.06
CA ALA A 143 -10.45 2.72 11.58
C ALA A 143 -10.30 2.11 12.98
N LEU A 144 -11.28 2.39 13.84
CA LEU A 144 -11.43 1.74 15.14
C LEU A 144 -12.46 0.61 15.01
N ARG A 145 -12.04 -0.61 15.35
CA ARG A 145 -12.87 -1.80 15.22
C ARG A 145 -13.65 -2.14 16.48
N ARG A 146 -14.70 -2.92 16.29
CA ARG A 146 -15.50 -3.53 17.35
C ARG A 146 -15.26 -5.03 17.43
N TYR A 147 -15.52 -5.59 18.59
CA TYR A 147 -15.68 -7.02 18.77
C TYR A 147 -16.97 -7.49 18.09
N PRO A 148 -17.13 -8.81 17.83
CA PRO A 148 -18.36 -9.36 17.26
C PRO A 148 -19.62 -9.12 18.12
N ASN A 149 -19.46 -8.81 19.41
CA ASN A 149 -20.54 -8.44 20.32
C ASN A 149 -20.98 -6.96 20.18
N GLY A 150 -20.32 -6.17 19.31
CA GLY A 150 -20.58 -4.74 19.11
C GLY A 150 -19.83 -3.79 20.05
N GLU A 151 -19.09 -4.31 21.03
CA GLU A 151 -18.29 -3.51 21.93
C GLU A 151 -17.00 -3.03 21.25
N GLU A 152 -16.53 -1.82 21.57
CA GLU A 152 -15.27 -1.31 21.03
C GLU A 152 -14.08 -2.15 21.52
N ARG A 153 -13.11 -2.42 20.63
CA ARG A 153 -11.91 -3.18 20.99
C ARG A 153 -10.94 -2.40 21.87
N CYS A 154 -10.92 -1.07 21.75
CA CYS A 154 -9.94 -0.22 22.41
C CYS A 154 -10.08 -0.26 23.94
N ILE A 155 -9.00 -0.65 24.62
CA ILE A 155 -8.90 -0.72 26.10
C ILE A 155 -8.15 0.47 26.71
N ALA A 156 -7.95 1.54 25.94
CA ALA A 156 -7.25 2.76 26.39
C ALA A 156 -5.85 2.49 27.00
N CYS A 157 -5.06 1.59 26.40
CA CYS A 157 -3.72 1.24 26.87
C CYS A 157 -2.65 2.31 26.56
N LYS A 158 -2.93 3.23 25.64
CA LYS A 158 -2.03 4.31 25.18
C LYS A 158 -0.71 3.87 24.51
N LEU A 159 -0.54 2.59 24.19
CA LEU A 159 0.64 2.13 23.44
C LEU A 159 0.73 2.77 22.05
N CYS A 160 -0.41 2.91 21.36
CA CYS A 160 -0.46 3.48 20.02
C CYS A 160 -0.04 4.97 19.99
N GLU A 161 -0.32 5.71 21.06
CA GLU A 161 0.13 7.10 21.24
C GLU A 161 1.64 7.15 21.49
N ALA A 162 2.16 6.23 22.31
CA ALA A 162 3.59 6.18 22.62
C ALA A 162 4.46 5.78 21.41
N ILE A 163 3.99 4.86 20.56
CA ILE A 163 4.76 4.38 19.40
C ILE A 163 4.66 5.30 18.17
N CYS A 164 3.71 6.23 18.16
CA CYS A 164 3.48 7.08 16.99
C CYS A 164 4.69 8.00 16.75
N PRO A 165 5.43 7.84 15.64
CA PRO A 165 6.66 8.61 15.42
C PRO A 165 6.40 10.10 15.21
N ALA A 166 5.21 10.44 14.69
CA ALA A 166 4.78 11.82 14.44
C ALA A 166 3.91 12.41 15.56
N GLN A 167 3.65 11.65 16.64
CA GLN A 167 2.78 12.08 17.75
C GLN A 167 1.44 12.66 17.25
N ALA A 168 0.82 11.96 16.30
CA ALA A 168 -0.44 12.36 15.66
C ALA A 168 -1.68 12.00 16.49
N ILE A 169 -1.54 11.05 17.42
CA ILE A 169 -2.62 10.47 18.21
C ILE A 169 -2.65 11.13 19.58
N THR A 170 -3.85 11.43 20.09
CA THR A 170 -4.04 11.89 21.48
C THR A 170 -5.15 11.08 22.15
N ILE A 171 -4.85 10.48 23.30
CA ILE A 171 -5.76 9.54 23.97
C ILE A 171 -6.02 9.96 25.43
N GLU A 172 -7.30 10.12 25.77
CA GLU A 172 -7.77 10.31 27.13
C GLU A 172 -8.65 9.12 27.54
N SER A 173 -8.51 8.68 28.80
CA SER A 173 -9.11 7.46 29.30
C SER A 173 -9.85 7.70 30.60
N GLU A 174 -11.09 7.23 30.69
CA GLU A 174 -11.88 7.27 31.92
C GLU A 174 -12.47 5.88 32.21
N ALA A 175 -12.79 5.64 33.48
CA ALA A 175 -13.51 4.43 33.88
C ALA A 175 -14.99 4.59 33.54
N ARG A 176 -15.55 3.64 32.79
CA ARG A 176 -16.99 3.59 32.53
C ARG A 176 -17.73 3.06 33.76
N MET A 177 -19.05 3.25 33.80
CA MET A 177 -19.93 2.75 34.87
C MET A 177 -19.80 1.23 35.10
N ASP A 178 -19.43 0.47 34.07
CA ASP A 178 -19.23 -0.98 34.12
C ASP A 178 -17.85 -1.38 34.70
N GLY A 179 -17.03 -0.41 35.11
CA GLY A 179 -15.67 -0.62 35.62
C GLY A 179 -14.62 -0.85 34.53
N SER A 180 -15.02 -0.96 33.26
CA SER A 180 -14.10 -1.07 32.12
C SER A 180 -13.43 0.27 31.80
N ARG A 181 -12.13 0.23 31.47
CA ARG A 181 -11.38 1.41 31.01
C ARG A 181 -11.64 1.62 29.52
N ARG A 182 -12.16 2.80 29.15
CA ARG A 182 -12.47 3.16 27.76
C ARG A 182 -11.95 4.56 27.45
N THR A 183 -11.85 4.86 26.16
CA THR A 183 -11.38 6.17 25.70
C THR A 183 -12.54 7.16 25.67
N THR A 184 -12.38 8.31 26.29
CA THR A 184 -13.32 9.42 26.14
C THR A 184 -12.98 10.23 24.90
N ARG A 185 -11.70 10.49 24.71
CA ARG A 185 -11.13 11.16 23.55
C ARG A 185 -10.11 10.26 22.88
N TYR A 186 -10.26 10.09 21.58
CA TYR A 186 -9.32 9.37 20.73
C TYR A 186 -9.27 10.12 19.41
N ASP A 187 -8.30 11.03 19.30
CA ASP A 187 -8.20 11.91 18.15
C ASP A 187 -6.93 11.59 17.38
N ILE A 188 -7.05 11.58 16.06
CA ILE A 188 -5.91 11.42 15.14
C ILE A 188 -5.91 12.60 14.17
N ASP A 189 -4.78 13.30 14.13
CA ASP A 189 -4.54 14.30 13.10
C ASP A 189 -3.94 13.63 11.85
N MET A 190 -4.76 13.48 10.80
CA MET A 190 -4.31 12.87 9.54
C MET A 190 -3.30 13.73 8.78
N THR A 191 -3.15 15.01 9.13
CA THR A 191 -2.11 15.88 8.55
C THR A 191 -0.73 15.62 9.16
N LYS A 192 -0.68 15.12 10.39
CA LYS A 192 0.57 14.70 11.05
C LYS A 192 0.88 13.22 10.81
N CYS A 193 -0.14 12.39 10.59
CA CYS A 193 0.05 10.96 10.40
C CYS A 193 0.86 10.66 9.12
N ILE A 194 1.86 9.78 9.25
CA ILE A 194 2.72 9.36 8.13
C ILE A 194 2.35 7.97 7.57
N TYR A 195 1.22 7.39 8.00
CA TYR A 195 0.70 6.08 7.53
C TYR A 195 1.74 4.94 7.61
N CYS A 196 2.47 4.90 8.73
CA CYS A 196 3.53 3.91 8.95
C CYS A 196 3.02 2.53 9.39
N GLY A 197 1.78 2.39 9.85
CA GLY A 197 1.24 1.12 10.37
C GLY A 197 1.70 0.71 11.77
N PHE A 198 2.57 1.47 12.45
CA PHE A 198 3.03 1.09 13.80
C PHE A 198 1.91 1.04 14.83
N CYS A 199 0.85 1.83 14.66
CA CYS A 199 -0.29 1.78 15.56
C CYS A 199 -1.06 0.46 15.46
N GLN A 200 -1.12 -0.14 14.26
CA GLN A 200 -1.78 -1.42 14.01
C GLN A 200 -1.01 -2.57 14.64
N GLU A 201 0.32 -2.60 14.49
CA GLU A 201 1.15 -3.68 15.06
C GLU A 201 1.36 -3.53 16.57
N ALA A 202 1.36 -2.31 17.10
CA ALA A 202 1.53 -2.08 18.54
C ALA A 202 0.25 -2.31 19.35
N CYS A 203 -0.92 -2.45 18.70
CA CYS A 203 -2.17 -2.60 19.41
C CYS A 203 -2.32 -4.03 19.94
N PRO A 204 -2.39 -4.26 21.28
CA PRO A 204 -2.45 -5.62 21.82
C PRO A 204 -3.79 -6.34 21.57
N VAL A 205 -4.80 -5.62 21.07
CA VAL A 205 -6.19 -6.09 20.91
C VAL A 205 -6.73 -5.81 19.51
N ASP A 206 -5.87 -5.41 18.56
CA ASP A 206 -6.24 -5.03 17.20
C ASP A 206 -7.39 -4.01 17.12
N ALA A 207 -7.35 -3.00 18.00
CA ALA A 207 -8.40 -1.99 18.08
C ALA A 207 -8.32 -0.95 16.95
N ILE A 208 -7.12 -0.46 16.66
CA ILE A 208 -6.87 0.46 15.55
C ILE A 208 -6.23 -0.31 14.40
N VAL A 209 -6.74 -0.10 13.20
CA VAL A 209 -6.23 -0.71 11.97
C VAL A 209 -6.22 0.33 10.86
N GLU A 210 -5.31 0.14 9.91
CA GLU A 210 -5.33 0.91 8.66
C GLU A 210 -6.13 0.11 7.62
N THR A 211 -7.08 0.79 6.98
CA THR A 211 -7.99 0.21 5.97
C THR A 211 -7.41 0.31 4.56
N GLN A 212 -8.10 -0.29 3.58
CA GLN A 212 -7.74 -0.15 2.18
C GLN A 212 -8.28 1.14 1.53
N ASN A 213 -9.03 1.96 2.27
CA ASN A 213 -9.54 3.21 1.74
C ASN A 213 -8.40 4.24 1.61
N GLN A 214 -8.14 4.69 0.39
CA GLN A 214 -7.15 5.73 0.08
C GLN A 214 -7.80 7.03 -0.45
N GLU A 215 -9.09 6.99 -0.78
CA GLU A 215 -9.82 8.05 -1.49
C GLU A 215 -10.65 8.88 -0.50
N PHE A 216 -9.97 9.54 0.44
CA PHE A 216 -10.61 10.38 1.48
C PHE A 216 -10.08 11.81 1.48
N SER A 217 -9.69 12.34 0.32
CA SER A 217 -9.33 13.75 0.17
C SER A 217 -10.51 14.64 0.54
N THR A 218 -10.26 15.62 1.42
CA THR A 218 -11.26 16.58 1.90
C THR A 218 -10.89 17.99 1.42
N GLU A 219 -11.90 18.86 1.34
CA GLU A 219 -11.71 20.24 0.90
C GLU A 219 -11.13 21.13 2.02
N THR A 220 -11.45 20.79 3.27
CA THR A 220 -11.02 21.55 4.46
C THR A 220 -10.03 20.77 5.30
N ARG A 221 -9.22 21.49 6.10
CA ARG A 221 -8.22 20.89 6.99
C ARG A 221 -8.87 20.28 8.22
N GLU A 222 -9.94 20.90 8.71
CA GLU A 222 -10.65 20.50 9.92
C GLU A 222 -11.26 19.11 9.76
N GLU A 223 -11.67 18.74 8.55
CA GLU A 223 -12.17 17.40 8.24
C GLU A 223 -11.11 16.31 8.40
N LEU A 224 -9.81 16.63 8.30
CA LEU A 224 -8.68 15.70 8.48
C LEU A 224 -8.30 15.51 9.96
N LEU A 225 -8.90 16.27 10.87
CA LEU A 225 -8.79 16.04 12.30
C LEU A 225 -9.89 15.05 12.71
N TYR A 226 -9.51 13.79 12.86
CA TYR A 226 -10.48 12.72 13.10
C TYR A 226 -10.71 12.56 14.60
N ASN A 227 -11.98 12.63 14.99
CA ASN A 227 -12.44 12.28 16.32
C ASN A 227 -12.70 10.77 16.43
N LYS A 228 -12.84 10.29 17.67
CA LYS A 228 -13.18 8.89 17.98
C LYS A 228 -14.39 8.38 17.19
N GLU A 229 -15.43 9.19 17.09
CA GLU A 229 -16.68 8.83 16.41
C GLU A 229 -16.49 8.60 14.91
N LYS A 230 -15.70 9.44 14.25
CA LYS A 230 -15.38 9.29 12.82
C LYS A 230 -14.60 8.00 12.57
N LEU A 231 -13.63 7.70 13.42
CA LEU A 231 -12.83 6.48 13.34
C LEU A 231 -13.65 5.21 13.56
N LEU A 232 -14.63 5.25 14.49
CA LEU A 232 -15.57 4.15 14.69
C LEU A 232 -16.51 3.99 13.49
N ALA A 233 -17.01 5.10 12.93
CA ALA A 233 -17.83 5.07 11.71
C ALA A 233 -17.06 4.52 10.49
N ASN A 234 -15.74 4.75 10.42
CA ASN A 234 -14.88 4.14 9.41
C ASN A 234 -14.77 2.63 9.61
N GLY A 235 -14.57 2.18 10.86
CA GLY A 235 -14.57 0.77 11.21
C GLY A 235 -15.88 0.09 10.86
N ASP A 236 -17.01 0.67 11.26
CA ASP A 236 -18.34 0.11 11.01
C ASP A 236 -18.62 -0.03 9.49
N ARG A 237 -18.12 0.89 8.65
CA ARG A 237 -18.23 0.82 7.18
C ARG A 237 -17.32 -0.23 6.54
N ALA A 238 -16.09 -0.38 7.04
CA ALA A 238 -15.04 -1.19 6.42
C ALA A 238 -14.78 -2.54 7.14
N GLU A 239 -15.51 -2.87 8.21
CA GLU A 239 -15.22 -4.05 9.06
C GLU A 239 -15.15 -5.36 8.28
N ALA A 240 -16.01 -5.56 7.27
CA ALA A 240 -16.01 -6.78 6.46
C ALA A 240 -14.71 -6.92 5.64
N GLU A 241 -14.24 -5.83 5.03
CA GLU A 241 -13.00 -5.78 4.25
C GLU A 241 -11.78 -5.93 5.15
N ILE A 242 -11.76 -5.17 6.24
CA ILE A 242 -10.72 -5.24 7.27
C ILE A 242 -10.59 -6.67 7.81
N ALA A 243 -11.70 -7.32 8.18
CA ALA A 243 -11.68 -8.67 8.70
C ALA A 243 -11.13 -9.68 7.69
N ALA A 244 -11.49 -9.56 6.41
CA ALA A 244 -10.96 -10.41 5.34
C ALA A 244 -9.44 -10.20 5.16
N ASN A 245 -8.97 -8.95 5.20
CA ASN A 245 -7.55 -8.62 5.07
C ASN A 245 -6.72 -9.12 6.26
N LEU A 246 -7.20 -8.93 7.49
CA LEU A 246 -6.53 -9.49 8.66
C LEU A 246 -6.52 -11.02 8.63
N HIS A 247 -7.59 -11.66 8.18
CA HIS A 247 -7.60 -13.11 8.00
C HIS A 247 -6.59 -13.55 6.93
N ALA A 248 -6.33 -12.77 5.89
CA ALA A 248 -5.28 -13.09 4.92
C ALA A 248 -3.85 -12.88 5.50
N ASP A 249 -3.67 -11.93 6.42
CA ASP A 249 -2.36 -11.51 6.92
C ASP A 249 -1.92 -12.14 8.25
N HIS A 250 -2.85 -12.69 9.05
CA HIS A 250 -2.59 -13.12 10.44
C HIS A 250 -1.41 -14.09 10.64
N VAL A 251 -0.98 -14.82 9.62
CA VAL A 251 0.13 -15.78 9.70
C VAL A 251 1.50 -15.07 9.77
N TYR A 252 1.59 -13.82 9.32
CA TYR A 252 2.84 -13.07 9.18
C TYR A 252 3.03 -11.99 10.27
N ARG A 253 2.12 -11.92 11.23
CA ARG A 253 2.20 -11.09 12.44
C ARG A 253 2.64 -11.94 13.63
#